data_AF-A0A2E6XTW0-F1
#
_entry.id   AF-A0A2E6XTW0-F1
#
_cell.length_a   1.000
_cell.length_b   1.000
_cell.length_c   1.000
_cell.angle_alpha   90.00
_cell.angle_beta   90.00
_cell.angle_gamma   90.00
#
_symmetry.space_group_name_H-M   'P 1'
#
loop_
_entity.id
_entity.type
_entity.pdbx_description
1 polymer ?
#
loop_
_entity_poly.entity_id
_entity_poly.type
_entity_poly.pdbx_seq_one_letter_code
_entity_poly.pdbx_strand_id
1 'polypeptide(L)'
;MTEIPEHLRKRAEEARQKAAAASGADKPADAAPSETTAPDAESGGSTEGRIPVHLLDRSKAVANQPAPDADPAPAGGGTPAPSSGPDGHNQRLLTVVKSGSIQDAKSVPQDKVHVWPHLLVAEFLAALAVTLFLLAFSIFVNAPLLDLANFNQTPNPSKAPWYFLGLQEMLTMFHPMVAGVTIPGIGLILLAMAPYIDKNPSKAPEDRKFAISLMTVHLMFWAVLVMIGSFFRGPGFNFIFPWTSGLFFEL
;
A
#
# COMPACT_ATOMS: atom_id res chain seq x y z
N MET A 1 2.22 -41.21 -11.62
CA MET A 1 2.45 -41.49 -10.18
C MET A 1 3.89 -41.06 -9.89
N THR A 2 4.08 -39.83 -9.42
CA THR A 2 5.40 -39.29 -9.10
C THR A 2 5.75 -39.66 -7.67
N GLU A 3 6.66 -40.62 -7.50
CA GLU A 3 7.13 -41.05 -6.18
C GLU A 3 7.81 -39.90 -5.46
N ILE A 4 7.25 -39.52 -4.31
CA ILE A 4 7.82 -38.51 -3.43
C ILE A 4 9.09 -39.11 -2.79
N PRO A 5 10.26 -38.48 -2.93
CA PRO A 5 11.51 -39.01 -2.38
C PRO A 5 11.45 -39.28 -0.87
N GLU A 6 11.83 -40.49 -0.46
CA GLU A 6 11.76 -41.05 0.91
C GLU A 6 12.26 -40.10 2.02
N HIS A 7 13.31 -39.32 1.75
CA HIS A 7 13.89 -38.40 2.73
C HIS A 7 12.95 -37.24 3.12
N LEU A 8 12.02 -36.85 2.24
CA LEU A 8 11.03 -35.81 2.53
C LEU A 8 9.90 -36.34 3.43
N ARG A 9 9.54 -37.62 3.29
CA ARG A 9 8.55 -38.28 4.15
C ARG A 9 9.07 -38.39 5.58
N LYS A 10 10.32 -38.82 5.74
CA LYS A 10 10.96 -38.95 7.04
C LYS A 10 11.05 -37.60 7.78
N ARG A 11 11.41 -36.53 7.08
CA ARG A 11 11.46 -35.17 7.65
C ARG A 11 10.06 -34.64 8.01
N ALA A 12 9.04 -34.96 7.22
CA ALA A 12 7.65 -34.60 7.52
C ALA A 12 7.11 -35.35 8.75
N GLU A 13 7.47 -36.62 8.91
CA GLU A 13 7.10 -37.43 10.08
C GLU A 13 7.79 -36.94 11.36
N GLU A 14 9.07 -36.59 11.31
CA GLU A 14 9.81 -35.99 12.43
C GLU A 14 9.21 -34.63 12.84
N ALA A 15 8.82 -33.80 11.87
CA ALA A 15 8.14 -32.53 12.15
C ALA A 15 6.76 -32.73 12.79
N ARG A 16 6.02 -33.74 12.35
CA ARG A 16 4.70 -34.07 12.88
C ARG A 16 4.77 -34.68 14.29
N GLN A 17 5.78 -35.48 14.57
CA GLN A 17 6.04 -36.00 15.92
C GLN A 17 6.47 -34.88 16.87
N LYS A 18 7.28 -33.92 16.41
CA LYS A 18 7.66 -32.74 17.21
C LYS A 18 6.46 -31.84 17.51
N ALA A 19 5.53 -31.71 16.57
CA ALA A 19 4.27 -30.98 16.78
C ALA A 19 3.33 -31.72 17.76
N ALA A 20 3.24 -33.04 17.66
CA ALA A 20 2.43 -33.86 18.56
C ALA A 20 3.00 -33.89 20.00
N ALA A 21 4.33 -33.90 20.14
CA ALA A 21 5.00 -33.78 21.44
C ALA A 21 4.81 -32.40 22.09
N ALA A 22 4.61 -31.35 21.28
CA ALA A 22 4.30 -30.00 21.76
C ALA A 22 2.83 -29.81 22.15
N SER A 23 1.94 -30.73 21.78
CA SER A 23 0.48 -30.55 21.91
C SER A 23 -0.22 -31.49 22.90
N GLY A 24 0.47 -31.99 23.93
CA GLY A 24 -0.12 -32.95 24.87
C GLY A 24 0.02 -32.60 26.36
N ALA A 25 -0.95 -31.85 26.92
CA ALA A 25 -1.42 -32.01 28.29
C ALA A 25 -2.86 -31.47 28.45
N ASP A 26 -3.70 -32.28 29.10
CA ASP A 26 -5.16 -32.27 29.31
C ASP A 26 -5.84 -31.00 29.89
N LYS A 27 -7.02 -30.64 29.31
CA LYS A 27 -8.35 -30.22 29.86
C LYS A 27 -8.51 -29.13 30.97
N PRO A 28 -9.74 -28.59 31.21
CA PRO A 28 -10.75 -28.03 30.31
C PRO A 28 -11.28 -26.64 30.78
N ALA A 29 -12.23 -26.06 30.03
CA ALA A 29 -12.93 -24.81 30.29
C ALA A 29 -13.76 -24.76 31.59
N ASP A 30 -13.83 -23.61 32.26
CA ASP A 30 -15.08 -22.92 32.62
C ASP A 30 -14.86 -21.49 33.20
N ALA A 31 -15.93 -20.68 33.13
CA ALA A 31 -16.32 -19.56 33.99
C ALA A 31 -15.62 -18.16 33.90
N ALA A 32 -16.41 -17.19 33.43
CA ALA A 32 -16.42 -15.80 33.93
C ALA A 32 -17.05 -15.76 35.35
N PRO A 33 -16.91 -14.73 36.23
CA PRO A 33 -17.40 -13.37 35.94
C PRO A 33 -16.66 -12.16 36.61
N SER A 34 -16.93 -10.98 36.03
CA SER A 34 -17.29 -9.67 36.63
C SER A 34 -16.43 -8.90 37.67
N GLU A 35 -16.35 -7.58 37.37
CA GLU A 35 -16.31 -6.41 38.28
C GLU A 35 -15.02 -6.21 39.12
N THR A 36 -14.45 -5.02 39.39
CA THR A 36 -14.88 -3.61 39.46
C THR A 36 -13.57 -2.78 39.44
N THR A 37 -13.40 -1.62 38.79
CA THR A 37 -13.61 -0.27 39.35
C THR A 37 -12.68 0.68 38.58
N ALA A 38 -13.24 1.66 37.88
CA ALA A 38 -12.58 2.91 37.50
C ALA A 38 -12.58 3.84 38.74
N PRO A 39 -11.82 4.97 38.85
CA PRO A 39 -11.77 5.92 37.74
C PRO A 39 -10.55 6.89 37.67
N ASP A 40 -10.63 7.71 36.62
CA ASP A 40 -10.13 9.08 36.47
C ASP A 40 -8.62 9.37 36.41
N ALA A 41 -8.16 9.82 35.23
CA ALA A 41 -8.01 11.26 35.01
C ALA A 41 -7.63 11.57 33.55
N GLU A 42 -8.14 12.71 33.09
CA GLU A 42 -8.26 13.17 31.72
C GLU A 42 -6.98 13.73 31.07
N SER A 43 -7.09 13.81 29.74
CA SER A 43 -6.46 14.78 28.81
C SER A 43 -4.95 14.61 28.57
N GLY A 44 -4.46 14.54 27.33
CA GLY A 44 -4.97 15.12 26.09
C GLY A 44 -4.16 16.38 25.76
N GLY A 45 -3.43 16.35 24.64
CA GLY A 45 -2.99 17.58 23.96
C GLY A 45 -1.50 17.84 23.97
N SER A 46 -0.86 17.52 22.84
CA SER A 46 0.43 18.02 22.39
C SER A 46 0.47 19.54 22.24
N THR A 47 1.57 20.20 22.62
CA THR A 47 2.10 21.38 21.92
C THR A 47 3.59 21.59 22.24
N GLU A 48 4.29 22.16 21.27
CA GLU A 48 5.73 22.32 21.12
C GLU A 48 6.43 23.15 22.22
N GLY A 49 7.74 22.89 22.39
CA GLY A 49 8.70 24.00 22.55
C GLY A 49 9.12 24.43 23.96
N ARG A 50 9.03 23.59 25.00
CA ARG A 50 9.61 23.92 26.32
C ARG A 50 10.33 22.73 26.93
N ILE A 51 11.59 22.91 27.32
CA ILE A 51 12.39 21.91 28.03
C ILE A 51 11.60 21.45 29.27
N PRO A 52 11.38 20.14 29.44
CA PRO A 52 10.60 19.63 30.56
C PRO A 52 11.32 19.92 31.89
N VAL A 53 10.58 20.48 32.84
CA VAL A 53 11.06 21.11 34.08
C VAL A 53 12.02 20.23 34.89
N HIS A 54 11.80 18.91 34.88
CA HIS A 54 12.65 17.94 35.57
C HIS A 54 14.12 17.86 35.09
N LEU A 55 14.43 18.33 33.87
CA LEU A 55 15.81 18.40 33.37
C LEU A 55 16.56 19.65 33.87
N LEU A 56 15.83 20.74 34.15
CA LEU A 56 16.37 21.98 34.70
C LEU A 56 16.65 21.86 36.20
N ASP A 57 15.81 21.12 36.92
CA ASP A 57 16.03 20.87 38.35
C ASP A 57 17.23 19.94 38.58
N ARG A 58 17.46 18.98 37.67
CA ARG A 58 18.64 18.12 37.72
C ARG A 58 19.94 18.88 37.46
N SER A 59 19.95 19.83 36.52
CA SER A 59 21.16 20.62 36.24
C SER A 59 21.47 21.63 37.36
N LYS A 60 20.45 22.20 38.00
CA LYS A 60 20.63 23.05 39.19
C LYS A 60 21.11 22.27 40.41
N ALA A 61 20.68 21.02 40.59
CA ALA A 61 21.15 20.16 41.68
C ALA A 61 22.64 19.81 41.54
N VAL A 62 23.13 19.61 40.31
CA VAL A 62 24.56 19.36 40.05
C VAL A 62 25.40 20.62 40.22
N ALA A 63 24.85 21.80 39.94
CA ALA A 63 25.56 23.07 40.10
C ALA A 63 25.76 23.51 41.56
N ASN A 64 25.01 22.94 42.51
CA ASN A 64 25.03 23.32 43.93
C ASN A 64 25.69 22.28 44.86
N GLN A 65 26.46 21.33 44.32
CA GLN A 65 27.18 20.37 45.16
C GLN A 65 28.56 20.94 45.57
N PRO A 66 28.85 21.11 46.88
CA PRO A 66 30.16 21.58 47.34
C PRO A 66 31.24 20.53 47.11
N ALA A 67 32.43 20.97 46.68
CA ALA A 67 33.62 20.13 46.56
C ALA A 67 34.14 19.73 47.96
N PRO A 68 34.63 18.49 48.15
CA PRO A 68 35.36 18.14 49.37
C PRO A 68 36.78 18.71 49.38
N ASP A 69 37.20 19.15 50.57
CA ASP A 69 38.34 20.02 50.91
C ASP A 69 39.77 19.48 50.69
N ALA A 70 40.71 20.43 50.68
CA ALA A 70 42.17 20.41 50.42
C ALA A 70 43.02 19.68 51.50
N ASP A 71 44.31 19.31 51.32
CA ASP A 71 45.54 20.11 51.04
C ASP A 71 46.79 19.16 50.98
N PRO A 72 48.07 19.59 50.75
CA PRO A 72 48.60 20.89 50.32
C PRO A 72 49.55 20.82 49.10
N ALA A 73 49.78 21.96 48.46
CA ALA A 73 50.90 22.15 47.52
C ALA A 73 52.24 22.26 48.28
N PRO A 74 53.36 21.82 47.68
CA PRO A 74 54.23 22.86 47.12
C PRO A 74 54.88 22.49 45.77
N ALA A 75 55.08 23.56 44.99
CA ALA A 75 56.22 23.83 44.10
C ALA A 75 56.80 22.71 43.21
N GLY A 76 56.75 22.95 41.90
CA GLY A 76 57.68 22.34 40.95
C GLY A 76 57.03 22.06 39.60
N GLY A 77 57.52 22.71 38.55
CA GLY A 77 57.04 22.51 37.19
C GLY A 77 57.13 21.04 36.76
N GLY A 78 56.04 20.53 36.20
CA GLY A 78 55.96 19.19 35.64
C GLY A 78 54.66 19.02 34.88
N THR A 79 54.75 19.05 33.55
CA THR A 79 53.66 18.72 32.62
C THR A 79 53.10 17.32 32.96
N PRO A 80 51.76 17.11 32.98
CA PRO A 80 51.22 15.77 33.21
C PRO A 80 51.64 14.85 32.06
N ALA A 81 52.31 13.74 32.42
CA ALA A 81 52.80 12.75 31.46
C ALA A 81 51.63 12.08 30.70
N PRO A 82 51.79 11.79 29.40
CA PRO A 82 50.74 11.14 28.62
C PRO A 82 50.60 9.69 29.09
N SER A 83 49.43 9.32 29.61
CA SER A 83 49.13 7.90 29.87
C SER A 83 48.88 7.20 28.54
N SER A 84 49.74 6.23 28.25
CA SER A 84 49.68 5.41 27.05
C SER A 84 48.61 4.33 27.22
N GLY A 85 47.68 4.22 26.27
CA GLY A 85 46.87 3.02 26.15
C GLY A 85 47.75 1.81 25.77
N PRO A 86 47.26 0.57 25.92
CA PRO A 86 48.05 -0.66 25.74
C PRO A 86 48.80 -0.79 24.41
N ASP A 87 48.39 -0.06 23.38
CA ASP A 87 48.98 -0.08 22.02
C ASP A 87 49.65 1.25 21.60
N GLY A 88 49.96 2.17 22.53
CA GLY A 88 50.88 3.29 22.25
C GLY A 88 50.38 4.41 21.31
N HIS A 89 49.08 4.47 20.99
CA HIS A 89 48.51 5.57 20.20
C HIS A 89 47.88 6.68 21.08
N ASN A 90 48.24 7.94 20.84
CA ASN A 90 47.72 9.12 21.57
C ASN A 90 46.33 9.58 21.07
N GLN A 91 45.43 8.65 20.78
CA GLN A 91 44.05 8.96 20.42
C GLN A 91 43.15 8.66 21.62
N ARG A 92 42.46 9.70 22.12
CA ARG A 92 41.51 9.55 23.24
C ARG A 92 40.29 8.77 22.74
N LEU A 93 40.26 7.47 23.01
CA LEU A 93 39.14 6.58 22.70
C LEU A 93 37.91 7.00 23.52
N LEU A 94 37.12 7.94 23.01
CA LEU A 94 35.88 8.40 23.64
C LEU A 94 34.72 7.43 23.40
N THR A 95 34.94 6.17 23.75
CA THR A 95 34.07 5.00 23.52
C THR A 95 34.24 4.36 22.13
N VAL A 96 34.56 3.07 22.14
CA VAL A 96 34.38 2.21 20.97
C VAL A 96 32.87 2.06 20.80
N VAL A 97 32.29 2.80 19.86
CA VAL A 97 30.97 2.45 19.35
C VAL A 97 31.15 1.12 18.64
N LYS A 98 30.63 0.06 19.27
CA LYS A 98 30.50 -1.25 18.63
C LYS A 98 29.81 -0.99 17.30
N SER A 99 30.48 -1.31 16.19
CA SER A 99 29.91 -1.26 14.85
C SER A 99 28.75 -2.25 14.81
N GLY A 100 27.61 -1.83 15.36
CA GLY A 100 26.35 -2.54 15.31
C GLY A 100 25.88 -2.39 13.88
N SER A 101 26.09 -3.43 13.09
CA SER A 101 25.30 -3.76 11.90
C SER A 101 24.87 -2.57 11.04
N ILE A 102 25.80 -1.69 10.62
CA ILE A 102 25.53 -0.74 9.52
C ILE A 102 25.30 -1.49 8.19
N GLN A 103 25.61 -2.77 8.16
CA GLN A 103 25.19 -3.66 7.10
C GLN A 103 23.89 -4.33 7.55
N ASP A 104 22.78 -3.80 7.05
CA ASP A 104 21.53 -4.55 7.00
C ASP A 104 21.79 -5.83 6.19
N ALA A 105 22.22 -6.89 6.88
CA ALA A 105 22.68 -8.14 6.31
C ALA A 105 21.51 -9.03 5.91
N LYS A 106 20.53 -8.44 5.22
CA LYS A 106 19.53 -9.18 4.46
C LYS A 106 19.08 -8.36 3.26
N SER A 107 20.01 -8.15 2.33
CA SER A 107 19.61 -8.18 0.93
C SER A 107 19.05 -9.58 0.68
N VAL A 108 17.72 -9.73 0.78
CA VAL A 108 17.04 -10.77 0.00
C VAL A 108 17.62 -10.64 -1.40
N PRO A 109 18.17 -11.70 -2.01
CA PRO A 109 18.67 -11.63 -3.37
C PRO A 109 17.53 -11.10 -4.25
N GLN A 110 17.61 -9.82 -4.58
CA GLN A 110 16.65 -9.18 -5.44
C GLN A 110 17.11 -9.55 -6.84
N ASP A 111 16.29 -10.29 -7.57
CA ASP A 111 16.53 -10.61 -8.97
C ASP A 111 16.34 -9.34 -9.82
N LYS A 112 17.30 -8.42 -9.66
CA LYS A 112 17.31 -7.11 -10.32
C LYS A 112 18.25 -7.20 -11.50
N VAL A 113 17.68 -7.06 -12.67
CA VAL A 113 18.42 -6.92 -13.93
C VAL A 113 18.53 -5.44 -14.30
N HIS A 114 19.57 -5.10 -15.06
CA HIS A 114 19.71 -3.75 -15.59
C HIS A 114 18.57 -3.45 -16.58
N VAL A 115 17.95 -2.28 -16.44
CA VAL A 115 16.85 -1.78 -17.28
C VAL A 115 17.22 -1.84 -18.76
N TRP A 116 18.45 -1.41 -19.07
CA TRP A 116 19.05 -1.61 -20.39
C TRP A 116 19.90 -2.89 -20.38
N PRO A 117 19.77 -3.78 -21.38
CA PRO A 117 18.79 -3.80 -22.47
C PRO A 117 17.47 -4.53 -22.12
N HIS A 118 17.41 -5.26 -21.00
CA HIS A 118 16.39 -6.28 -20.74
C HIS A 118 14.95 -5.75 -20.75
N LEU A 119 14.68 -4.69 -19.97
CA LEU A 119 13.33 -4.12 -19.88
C LEU A 119 12.98 -3.35 -21.15
N LEU A 120 13.91 -2.54 -21.66
CA LEU A 120 13.63 -1.66 -22.80
C LEU A 120 13.34 -2.45 -24.07
N VAL A 121 14.04 -3.56 -24.32
CA VAL A 121 13.76 -4.43 -25.46
C VAL A 121 12.35 -5.03 -25.33
N ALA A 122 11.97 -5.54 -24.15
CA ALA A 122 10.63 -6.09 -23.93
C ALA A 122 9.51 -5.05 -24.12
N GLU A 123 9.68 -3.85 -23.57
CA GLU A 123 8.72 -2.74 -23.71
C GLU A 123 8.63 -2.26 -25.16
N PHE A 124 9.75 -2.16 -25.87
CA PHE A 124 9.76 -1.77 -27.27
C PHE A 124 9.07 -2.80 -28.16
N LEU A 125 9.30 -4.10 -27.94
CA LEU A 125 8.56 -5.16 -28.64
C LEU A 125 7.06 -5.12 -28.32
N ALA A 126 6.68 -4.89 -27.06
CA ALA A 126 5.28 -4.76 -26.67
C ALA A 126 4.62 -3.54 -27.36
N ALA A 127 5.32 -2.40 -27.41
CA ALA A 127 4.84 -1.20 -28.10
C ALA A 127 4.68 -1.42 -29.61
N LEU A 128 5.64 -2.09 -30.26
CA LEU A 128 5.51 -2.48 -31.67
C LEU A 128 4.35 -3.44 -31.89
N ALA A 129 4.17 -4.43 -31.01
CA ALA A 129 3.06 -5.38 -31.10
C ALA A 129 1.69 -4.70 -30.95
N VAL A 130 1.54 -3.80 -29.98
CA VAL A 130 0.30 -3.01 -29.80
C VAL A 130 0.06 -2.09 -31.00
N THR A 131 1.11 -1.44 -31.51
CA THR A 131 1.00 -0.56 -32.69
C THR A 131 0.57 -1.36 -33.92
N LEU A 132 1.20 -2.51 -34.17
CA LEU A 132 0.85 -3.40 -35.27
C LEU A 132 -0.59 -3.92 -35.12
N PHE A 133 -0.99 -4.31 -33.91
CA PHE A 133 -2.36 -4.73 -33.62
C PHE A 133 -3.37 -3.63 -33.92
N LEU A 134 -3.15 -2.40 -33.45
CA LEU A 134 -4.04 -1.26 -33.71
C LEU A 134 -4.08 -0.89 -35.20
N LEU A 135 -2.95 -0.94 -35.91
CA LEU A 135 -2.90 -0.72 -37.35
C LEU A 135 -3.67 -1.79 -38.12
N ALA A 136 -3.46 -3.06 -37.80
CA ALA A 136 -4.19 -4.16 -38.42
C ALA A 136 -5.70 -4.04 -38.14
N PHE A 137 -6.08 -3.77 -36.89
CA PHE A 137 -7.47 -3.57 -36.51
C PHE A 137 -8.12 -2.41 -37.28
N SER A 138 -7.43 -1.27 -37.41
CA SER A 138 -7.89 -0.09 -38.16
C SER A 138 -8.11 -0.36 -39.66
N ILE A 139 -7.34 -1.26 -40.26
CA ILE A 139 -7.52 -1.65 -41.67
C ILE A 139 -8.83 -2.44 -41.87
N PHE A 140 -9.20 -3.29 -40.91
CA PHE A 140 -10.37 -4.16 -41.02
C PHE A 140 -11.65 -3.56 -40.43
N VAL A 141 -11.52 -2.62 -39.48
CA VAL A 141 -12.65 -2.05 -38.74
C VAL A 141 -12.69 -0.54 -38.98
N ASN A 142 -13.64 -0.11 -39.82
CA ASN A 142 -13.87 1.31 -40.07
C ASN A 142 -14.60 1.95 -38.89
N ALA A 143 -14.16 3.14 -38.49
CA ALA A 143 -14.87 3.94 -37.50
C ALA A 143 -16.22 4.42 -38.07
N PRO A 144 -17.34 4.19 -37.38
CA PRO A 144 -18.63 4.75 -37.77
C PRO A 144 -18.62 6.26 -37.53
N LEU A 145 -18.38 7.04 -38.58
CA LEU A 145 -18.47 8.50 -38.54
C LEU A 145 -19.92 8.91 -38.80
N LEU A 146 -20.47 9.75 -37.92
CA LEU A 146 -21.77 10.40 -38.15
C LEU A 146 -21.64 11.53 -39.19
N ASP A 147 -22.80 12.00 -39.68
CA ASP A 147 -22.90 13.17 -40.53
C ASP A 147 -22.34 14.44 -39.85
N LEU A 148 -22.09 15.47 -40.66
CA LEU A 148 -21.68 16.78 -40.16
C LEU A 148 -22.68 17.33 -39.13
N ALA A 149 -22.15 17.94 -38.08
CA ALA A 149 -22.95 18.42 -36.95
C ALA A 149 -24.07 19.38 -37.41
N ASN A 150 -25.30 19.08 -36.99
CA ASN A 150 -26.48 19.90 -37.25
C ASN A 150 -27.10 20.35 -35.91
N PHE A 151 -27.09 21.66 -35.64
CA PHE A 151 -27.64 22.21 -34.40
C PHE A 151 -29.15 21.99 -34.23
N ASN A 152 -29.88 21.75 -35.33
CA ASN A 152 -31.33 21.51 -35.30
C ASN A 152 -31.70 20.03 -35.14
N GLN A 153 -30.72 19.12 -35.07
CA GLN A 153 -30.97 17.68 -34.96
C GLN A 153 -30.05 17.03 -33.92
N THR A 154 -30.66 16.46 -32.89
CA THR A 154 -29.95 15.62 -31.91
C THR A 154 -29.88 14.18 -32.43
N PRO A 155 -28.68 13.59 -32.53
CA PRO A 155 -28.54 12.18 -32.89
C PRO A 155 -29.35 11.27 -31.97
N ASN A 156 -29.99 10.26 -32.56
CA ASN A 156 -30.80 9.29 -31.82
C ASN A 156 -30.48 7.87 -32.32
N PRO A 157 -29.91 6.99 -31.49
CA PRO A 157 -29.59 7.14 -30.06
C PRO A 157 -28.32 7.97 -29.81
N SER A 158 -28.38 8.87 -28.82
CA SER A 158 -27.20 9.63 -28.38
C SER A 158 -26.40 8.82 -27.38
N LYS A 159 -25.60 7.86 -27.85
CA LYS A 159 -24.68 7.06 -27.01
C LYS A 159 -23.35 7.79 -26.84
N ALA A 160 -22.87 7.86 -25.62
CA ALA A 160 -21.53 8.34 -25.32
C ALA A 160 -20.48 7.29 -25.74
N PRO A 161 -19.22 7.69 -25.94
CA PRO A 161 -18.12 6.76 -26.14
C PRO A 161 -18.07 5.70 -25.03
N TRP A 162 -17.61 4.48 -25.37
CA TRP A 162 -17.69 3.30 -24.49
C TRP A 162 -17.10 3.50 -23.08
N TYR A 163 -16.06 4.33 -22.94
CA TYR A 163 -15.43 4.65 -21.65
C TYR A 163 -16.27 5.60 -20.77
N PHE A 164 -17.27 6.28 -21.33
CA PHE A 164 -18.26 7.09 -20.60
C PHE A 164 -19.63 6.46 -20.51
N LEU A 165 -19.87 5.39 -21.26
CA LEU A 165 -21.19 4.80 -21.40
C LEU A 165 -21.72 4.21 -20.08
N GLY A 166 -20.84 3.67 -19.22
CA GLY A 166 -21.24 3.28 -17.86
C GLY A 166 -21.72 4.46 -17.00
N LEU A 167 -21.11 5.64 -17.17
CA LEU A 167 -21.52 6.86 -16.47
C LEU A 167 -22.85 7.37 -17.03
N GLN A 168 -23.02 7.30 -18.36
CA GLN A 168 -24.28 7.65 -19.01
C GLN A 168 -25.43 6.75 -18.53
N GLU A 169 -25.19 5.46 -18.34
CA GLU A 169 -26.18 4.54 -17.80
C GLU A 169 -26.62 4.97 -16.38
N MET A 170 -25.67 5.38 -15.54
CA MET A 170 -25.95 5.91 -14.21
C MET A 170 -26.73 7.24 -14.22
N LEU A 171 -26.54 8.08 -15.24
CA LEU A 171 -27.30 9.32 -15.44
C LEU A 171 -28.79 9.08 -15.73
N THR A 172 -29.18 7.86 -16.13
CA THR A 172 -30.60 7.54 -16.32
C THR A 172 -31.33 7.23 -15.02
N MET A 173 -30.58 6.85 -13.97
CA MET A 173 -31.15 6.41 -12.69
C MET A 173 -31.07 7.50 -11.62
N PHE A 174 -30.07 8.38 -11.68
CA PHE A 174 -29.84 9.41 -10.68
C PHE A 174 -29.89 10.82 -11.27
N HIS A 175 -30.07 11.82 -10.39
CA HIS A 175 -30.01 13.22 -10.78
C HIS A 175 -28.64 13.55 -11.41
N PRO A 176 -28.56 14.35 -12.50
CA PRO A 176 -27.32 14.59 -13.24
C PRO A 176 -26.14 15.09 -12.39
N MET A 177 -26.39 15.96 -11.41
CA MET A 177 -25.35 16.42 -10.48
C MET A 177 -24.76 15.29 -9.64
N VAL A 178 -25.59 14.33 -9.22
CA VAL A 178 -25.15 13.22 -8.36
C VAL A 178 -24.37 12.19 -9.17
N ALA A 179 -24.94 11.74 -10.30
CA ALA A 179 -24.30 10.74 -11.15
C ALA A 179 -23.10 11.26 -11.94
N GLY A 180 -23.18 12.48 -12.47
CA GLY A 180 -22.12 13.04 -13.31
C GLY A 180 -20.96 13.64 -12.52
N VAL A 181 -21.23 14.23 -11.35
CA VAL A 181 -20.23 15.03 -10.62
C VAL A 181 -19.91 14.43 -9.26
N THR A 182 -20.92 14.22 -8.41
CA THR A 182 -20.69 13.79 -7.02
C THR A 182 -20.10 12.40 -6.91
N ILE A 183 -20.67 11.38 -7.56
CA ILE A 183 -20.19 9.99 -7.47
C ILE A 183 -18.78 9.85 -8.08
N PRO A 184 -18.50 10.30 -9.31
CA PRO A 184 -17.14 10.25 -9.86
C PRO A 184 -16.15 11.11 -9.05
N GLY A 185 -16.58 12.28 -8.58
CA GLY A 185 -15.76 13.17 -7.75
C GLY A 185 -15.34 12.52 -6.43
N ILE A 186 -16.28 11.88 -5.72
CA ILE A 186 -15.97 11.11 -4.51
C ILE A 186 -15.04 9.93 -4.86
N GLY A 187 -15.27 9.24 -5.99
CA GLY A 187 -14.40 8.16 -6.45
C GLY A 187 -12.95 8.61 -6.66
N LEU A 188 -12.74 9.78 -7.27
CA LEU A 188 -11.42 10.37 -7.46
C LEU A 188 -10.77 10.78 -6.13
N ILE A 189 -11.54 11.39 -5.22
CA ILE A 189 -11.05 11.74 -3.87
C ILE A 189 -10.64 10.47 -3.11
N LEU A 190 -11.45 9.42 -3.13
CA LEU A 190 -11.13 8.14 -2.49
C LEU A 190 -9.89 7.49 -3.12
N LEU A 191 -9.73 7.58 -4.44
CA LEU A 191 -8.53 7.09 -5.14
C LEU A 191 -7.28 7.88 -4.75
N ALA A 192 -7.39 9.21 -4.65
CA ALA A 192 -6.29 10.06 -4.19
C ALA A 192 -5.95 9.81 -2.71
N MET A 193 -6.96 9.48 -1.90
CA MET A 193 -6.79 9.11 -0.48
C MET A 193 -6.37 7.65 -0.28
N ALA A 194 -6.43 6.80 -1.32
CA ALA A 194 -6.10 5.38 -1.25
C ALA A 194 -4.75 5.08 -0.56
N PRO A 195 -3.62 5.77 -0.86
CA PRO A 195 -2.34 5.51 -0.18
C PRO A 195 -2.35 5.81 1.33
N TYR A 196 -3.31 6.62 1.81
CA TYR A 196 -3.43 6.98 3.23
C TYR A 196 -4.43 6.09 3.99
N ILE A 197 -5.44 5.59 3.28
CA ILE A 197 -6.47 4.69 3.83
C ILE A 197 -5.91 3.26 3.94
N ASP A 198 -5.11 2.85 2.96
CA ASP A 198 -4.58 1.50 2.87
C ASP A 198 -3.33 1.31 3.75
N LYS A 199 -3.55 0.85 4.97
CA LYS A 199 -2.50 0.61 5.98
C LYS A 199 -1.92 -0.81 5.93
N ASN A 200 -2.18 -1.59 4.88
CA ASN A 200 -1.75 -2.98 4.84
C ASN A 200 -0.21 -3.08 4.75
N PRO A 201 0.47 -3.79 5.66
CA PRO A 201 1.94 -3.87 5.66
C PRO A 201 2.49 -4.72 4.50
N SER A 202 1.70 -5.64 3.95
CA SER A 202 2.09 -6.47 2.80
C SER A 202 1.55 -5.92 1.49
N LYS A 203 2.37 -6.00 0.43
CA LYS A 203 1.97 -5.67 -0.95
C LYS A 203 1.56 -6.90 -1.76
N ALA A 204 1.77 -8.10 -1.22
CA ALA A 204 1.45 -9.33 -1.93
C ALA A 204 -0.06 -9.42 -2.20
N PRO A 205 -0.49 -9.82 -3.40
CA PRO A 205 -1.92 -9.99 -3.72
C PRO A 205 -2.62 -10.97 -2.77
N GLU A 206 -1.89 -11.99 -2.32
CA GLU A 206 -2.38 -13.04 -1.42
C GLU A 206 -2.82 -12.51 -0.05
N ASP A 207 -2.20 -11.43 0.43
CA ASP A 207 -2.50 -10.82 1.71
C ASP A 207 -3.60 -9.74 1.61
N ARG A 208 -4.08 -9.44 0.39
CA ARG A 208 -5.00 -8.34 0.09
C ARG A 208 -6.33 -8.79 -0.50
N LYS A 209 -6.76 -10.02 -0.18
CA LYS A 209 -7.97 -10.65 -0.74
C LYS A 209 -9.22 -9.78 -0.61
N PHE A 210 -9.38 -9.06 0.50
CA PHE A 210 -10.51 -8.15 0.71
C PHE A 210 -10.47 -6.92 -0.22
N ALA A 211 -9.31 -6.28 -0.37
CA ALA A 211 -9.17 -5.14 -1.27
C ALA A 211 -9.34 -5.55 -2.75
N ILE A 212 -8.81 -6.72 -3.11
CA ILE A 212 -8.95 -7.29 -4.46
C ILE A 212 -10.40 -7.66 -4.74
N SER A 213 -11.12 -8.28 -3.79
CA SER A 213 -12.53 -8.61 -3.97
C SER A 213 -13.39 -7.36 -4.12
N LEU A 214 -13.15 -6.32 -3.31
CA LEU A 214 -13.82 -5.03 -3.44
C LEU A 214 -13.56 -4.38 -4.80
N MET A 215 -12.30 -4.36 -5.26
CA MET A 215 -11.93 -3.84 -6.57
C MET A 215 -12.56 -4.66 -7.71
N THR A 216 -12.65 -5.98 -7.54
CA THR A 216 -13.30 -6.85 -8.52
C THR A 216 -14.80 -6.55 -8.62
N VAL A 217 -15.50 -6.39 -7.49
CA VAL A 217 -16.92 -5.98 -7.49
C VAL A 217 -17.09 -4.61 -8.15
N HIS A 218 -16.19 -3.66 -7.86
CA HIS A 218 -16.19 -2.35 -8.50
C HIS A 218 -16.03 -2.44 -10.03
N LEU A 219 -15.07 -3.23 -10.52
CA LEU A 219 -14.86 -3.44 -11.96
C LEU A 219 -16.05 -4.15 -12.60
N MET A 220 -16.63 -5.16 -11.95
CA MET A 220 -17.81 -5.87 -12.46
C MET A 220 -19.04 -4.96 -12.50
N PHE A 221 -19.24 -4.09 -11.50
CA PHE A 221 -20.29 -3.09 -11.50
C PHE A 221 -20.19 -2.18 -12.73
N TRP A 222 -19.03 -1.60 -13.00
CA TRP A 222 -18.82 -0.74 -14.17
C TRP A 222 -18.93 -1.49 -15.49
N ALA A 223 -18.38 -2.71 -15.57
CA ALA A 223 -18.50 -3.55 -16.76
C ALA A 223 -19.97 -3.86 -17.09
N VAL A 224 -20.79 -4.19 -16.09
CA VAL A 224 -22.22 -4.45 -16.27
C VAL A 224 -22.95 -3.20 -16.77
N LEU A 225 -22.67 -2.02 -16.21
CA LEU A 225 -23.27 -0.76 -16.69
C LEU A 225 -22.90 -0.48 -18.15
N VAL A 226 -21.63 -0.70 -18.51
CA VAL A 226 -21.17 -0.55 -19.90
C VAL A 226 -21.89 -1.54 -20.82
N MET A 227 -22.03 -2.81 -20.41
CA MET A 227 -22.77 -3.80 -21.19
C MET A 227 -24.25 -3.42 -21.37
N ILE A 228 -24.90 -2.89 -20.34
CA ILE A 228 -26.29 -2.43 -20.43
C ILE A 228 -26.42 -1.27 -21.43
N GLY A 229 -25.58 -0.23 -21.30
CA GLY A 229 -25.65 0.90 -22.21
C GLY A 229 -25.29 0.55 -23.67
N SER A 230 -24.43 -0.45 -23.88
CA SER A 230 -24.01 -0.87 -25.21
C SER A 230 -25.12 -1.63 -25.92
N PHE A 231 -25.73 -2.61 -25.25
CA PHE A 231 -26.62 -3.58 -25.88
C PHE A 231 -28.11 -3.36 -25.61
N PHE A 232 -28.48 -2.82 -24.44
CA PHE A 232 -29.88 -2.72 -24.00
C PHE A 232 -30.46 -1.31 -24.13
N ARG A 233 -29.68 -0.33 -24.63
CA ARG A 233 -30.16 1.04 -24.89
C ARG A 233 -30.44 1.26 -26.38
N GLY A 234 -31.67 1.66 -26.68
CA GLY A 234 -32.20 1.92 -28.02
C GLY A 234 -32.60 3.38 -28.23
N PRO A 235 -33.53 3.66 -29.17
CA PRO A 235 -33.97 5.03 -29.47
C PRO A 235 -34.47 5.79 -28.24
N GLY A 236 -34.06 7.05 -28.12
CA GLY A 236 -34.28 7.91 -26.96
C GLY A 236 -33.48 7.48 -25.73
N PHE A 237 -32.47 6.62 -25.89
CA PHE A 237 -31.76 5.96 -24.79
C PHE A 237 -32.70 5.18 -23.87
N ASN A 238 -33.82 4.67 -24.40
CA ASN A 238 -34.75 3.83 -23.64
C ASN A 238 -34.21 2.40 -23.49
N PHE A 239 -34.59 1.75 -22.40
CA PHE A 239 -34.30 0.34 -22.19
C PHE A 239 -35.13 -0.52 -23.14
N ILE A 240 -34.47 -1.37 -23.91
CA ILE A 240 -35.08 -2.27 -24.89
C ILE A 240 -34.49 -3.67 -24.77
N PHE A 241 -35.25 -4.66 -25.19
CA PHE A 241 -34.77 -6.03 -25.30
C PHE A 241 -34.21 -6.29 -26.70
N PRO A 242 -32.93 -6.68 -26.84
CA PRO A 242 -32.29 -6.88 -28.14
C PRO A 242 -33.01 -7.86 -29.07
N TRP A 243 -33.60 -8.91 -28.50
CA TRP A 243 -34.27 -9.97 -29.24
C TRP A 243 -35.67 -9.59 -29.75
N THR A 244 -36.26 -8.49 -29.29
CA THR A 244 -37.55 -7.97 -29.80
C THR A 244 -37.37 -6.76 -30.69
N SER A 245 -36.43 -5.88 -30.35
CA SER A 245 -36.32 -4.54 -30.93
C SER A 245 -35.08 -4.36 -31.80
N GLY A 246 -34.22 -5.38 -31.89
CA GLY A 246 -32.94 -5.32 -32.61
C GLY A 246 -31.79 -4.76 -31.76
N LEU A 247 -30.60 -4.76 -32.34
CA LEU A 247 -29.37 -4.24 -31.73
C LEU A 247 -29.05 -2.85 -32.27
N PHE A 248 -28.81 -1.89 -31.37
CA PHE A 248 -28.44 -0.50 -31.69
C PHE A 248 -26.98 -0.22 -31.30
N PHE A 249 -26.11 -1.22 -31.44
CA PHE A 249 -24.70 -1.13 -31.07
C PHE A 249 -23.92 -0.39 -32.16
N GLU A 250 -23.16 0.61 -31.74
CA GLU A 250 -22.14 1.27 -32.58
C GLU A 250 -20.77 0.98 -31.99
N LEU A 251 -19.79 0.79 -32.87
CA LEU A 251 -18.47 0.24 -32.57
C LEU A 251 -17.45 1.34 -32.29
#